data_AF-A0AAU2RM67-F1
#
_entry.id   AF-A0AAU2RM67-F1
#
_cell.length_a   1.000
_cell.length_b   1.000
_cell.length_c   1.000
_cell.angle_alpha   90.00
_cell.angle_beta   90.00
_cell.angle_gamma   90.00
#
_symmetry.space_group_name_H-M   'P 1'
#
loop_
_entity.id
_entity.type
_entity.pdbx_description
1 polymer ?
#
loop_
_entity_poly.entity_id
_entity_poly.type
_entity_poly.pdbx_seq_one_letter_code
_entity_poly.pdbx_strand_id
1 'polypeptide(L)'
;MTKFLLSLHVLAAIIAVGPITVAASMFPPSARKALAEPEDERAVSALRLLHRICRVYGGVGVAVPVFGFATAMSMGVLEDAWLIVSMLLTALAAMVLLALVLPRQEEILEDVARGDGAGAGSAGGTGTAVGAGAATARLAMFTGVFNLLWATVTVLMIVRPGSTTGA
;
A
#
# COMPACT_ATOMS: atom_id res chain seq x y z
N MET A 1 -10.12 -26.46 13.48
CA MET A 1 -9.28 -25.93 12.38
C MET A 1 -9.64 -24.49 12.01
N THR A 2 -10.91 -24.18 11.77
CA THR A 2 -11.39 -22.84 11.35
C THR A 2 -10.92 -21.69 12.24
N LYS A 3 -11.04 -21.80 13.57
CA LYS A 3 -10.59 -20.75 14.50
C LYS A 3 -9.10 -20.44 14.34
N PHE A 4 -8.27 -21.46 14.11
CA PHE A 4 -6.84 -21.31 13.89
C PHE A 4 -6.53 -20.58 12.57
N LEU A 5 -7.18 -20.99 11.46
CA LEU A 5 -7.02 -20.33 10.15
C LEU A 5 -7.51 -18.88 10.20
N LEU A 6 -8.62 -18.62 10.88
CA LEU A 6 -9.15 -17.28 11.08
C LEU A 6 -8.18 -16.40 11.89
N SER A 7 -7.64 -16.92 13.00
CA SER A 7 -6.62 -16.21 13.78
C SER A 7 -5.40 -15.88 12.94
N LEU A 8 -4.94 -16.82 12.11
CA LEU A 8 -3.78 -16.63 11.24
C LEU A 8 -4.06 -15.61 10.14
N HIS A 9 -5.26 -15.63 9.54
CA HIS A 9 -5.71 -14.63 8.57
C HIS A 9 -5.70 -13.22 9.17
N VAL A 10 -6.32 -13.04 10.35
CA VAL A 10 -6.39 -11.74 11.03
C VAL A 10 -5.00 -11.26 11.45
N LEU A 11 -4.16 -12.15 11.97
CA LEU A 11 -2.79 -11.79 12.34
C LEU A 11 -1.97 -11.38 11.11
N ALA A 12 -2.08 -12.12 10.00
CA ALA A 12 -1.45 -11.77 8.74
C ALA A 12 -1.94 -10.40 8.25
N ALA A 13 -3.24 -10.11 8.33
CA ALA A 13 -3.81 -8.82 7.97
C ALA A 13 -3.20 -7.66 8.77
N ILE A 14 -3.13 -7.79 10.09
CA ILE A 14 -2.60 -6.74 10.98
C ILE A 14 -1.11 -6.52 10.74
N ILE A 15 -0.31 -7.60 10.74
CA ILE A 15 1.15 -7.51 10.62
C ILE A 15 1.57 -7.12 9.21
N ALA A 16 0.87 -7.60 8.19
CA ALA A 16 1.23 -7.31 6.80
C ALA A 16 0.79 -5.91 6.40
N VAL A 17 -0.48 -5.56 6.62
CA VAL A 17 -1.08 -4.38 6.01
C VAL A 17 -0.82 -3.11 6.82
N GLY A 18 -0.74 -3.20 8.15
CA GLY A 18 -0.46 -2.06 9.03
C GLY A 18 0.81 -1.28 8.64
N PRO A 19 1.97 -1.94 8.47
CA PRO A 19 3.19 -1.27 8.03
C PRO A 19 3.08 -0.65 6.64
N ILE A 20 2.34 -1.28 5.71
CA ILE A 20 2.15 -0.76 4.34
C ILE A 20 1.35 0.54 4.37
N THR A 21 0.24 0.59 5.12
CA THR A 21 -0.62 1.79 5.16
C THR A 21 0.13 2.98 5.73
N VAL A 22 0.92 2.79 6.78
CA VAL A 22 1.75 3.83 7.38
C VAL A 22 2.85 4.27 6.41
N ALA A 23 3.65 3.32 5.90
CA ALA A 23 4.78 3.64 5.04
C ALA A 23 4.36 4.32 3.73
N ALA A 24 3.31 3.81 3.08
CA ALA A 24 2.78 4.38 1.85
C ALA A 24 2.20 5.80 2.06
N SER A 25 1.64 6.09 3.24
CA SER A 25 1.07 7.41 3.57
C SER A 25 2.14 8.44 3.94
N MET A 26 3.24 7.99 4.54
CA MET A 26 4.40 8.84 4.84
C MET A 26 5.27 9.10 3.61
N PHE A 27 5.19 8.27 2.57
CA PHE A 27 6.04 8.39 1.39
C PHE A 27 5.90 9.73 0.64
N PRO A 28 4.70 10.24 0.28
CA PRO A 28 4.59 11.50 -0.45
C PRO A 28 5.22 12.73 0.24
N PRO A 29 5.00 13.01 1.55
CA PRO A 29 5.68 14.12 2.21
C PRO A 29 7.19 13.90 2.33
N SER A 30 7.65 12.67 2.61
CA SER A 30 9.09 12.35 2.64
C SER A 30 9.75 12.51 1.26
N ALA A 31 9.05 12.15 0.18
CA ALA A 31 9.49 12.34 -1.19
C ALA A 31 9.67 13.81 -1.53
N ARG A 32 8.70 14.66 -1.18
CA ARG A 32 8.82 16.12 -1.39
C ARG A 32 10.03 16.70 -0.66
N LYS A 33 10.32 16.24 0.57
CA LYS A 33 11.51 16.66 1.30
C LYS A 33 12.79 16.24 0.58
N ALA A 34 12.91 14.95 0.23
CA ALA A 34 14.10 14.43 -0.45
C ALA A 34 14.33 15.07 -1.83
N LEU A 35 13.27 15.45 -2.55
CA LEU A 35 13.38 16.16 -3.82
C LEU A 35 13.77 17.64 -3.66
N ALA A 36 13.40 18.27 -2.54
CA ALA A 36 13.77 19.66 -2.24
C ALA A 36 15.20 19.78 -1.70
N GLU A 37 15.68 18.75 -0.99
CA GLU A 37 17.00 18.67 -0.37
C GLU A 37 17.71 17.35 -0.78
N PRO A 38 18.16 17.22 -2.05
CA PRO A 38 18.75 15.96 -2.54
C PRO A 38 20.00 15.53 -1.76
N GLU A 39 20.83 16.51 -1.39
CA GLU A 39 22.07 16.30 -0.62
C GLU A 39 21.82 15.83 0.84
N ASP A 40 20.58 15.85 1.35
CA ASP A 40 20.25 15.31 2.67
C ASP A 40 20.15 13.77 2.62
N GLU A 41 21.28 13.09 2.81
CA GLU A 41 21.35 11.62 2.87
C GLU A 41 20.34 11.00 3.85
N ARG A 42 19.95 11.70 4.93
CA ARG A 42 18.96 11.21 5.89
C ARG A 42 17.56 11.23 5.29
N ALA A 43 17.22 12.26 4.52
CA ALA A 43 15.94 12.32 3.81
C ALA A 43 15.84 11.21 2.75
N VAL A 44 16.91 11.00 1.98
CA VAL A 44 16.94 9.95 0.94
C VAL A 44 16.90 8.54 1.55
N SER A 45 17.66 8.29 2.63
CA SER A 45 17.65 6.99 3.31
C SER A 45 16.30 6.66 3.96
N ALA A 46 15.63 7.65 4.58
CA ALA A 46 14.27 7.48 5.09
C ALA A 46 13.28 7.11 3.96
N LEU A 47 13.38 7.78 2.79
CA LEU A 47 12.52 7.48 1.64
C LEU A 47 12.72 6.05 1.11
N ARG A 48 13.99 5.60 1.00
CA ARG A 48 14.33 4.22 0.62
C ARG A 48 13.78 3.19 1.60
N LEU A 49 13.82 3.49 2.90
CA LEU A 49 13.25 2.62 3.93
C LEU A 49 11.72 2.48 3.77
N LEU A 50 11.01 3.59 3.53
CA LEU A 50 9.56 3.56 3.31
C LEU A 50 9.19 2.69 2.11
N HIS A 51 9.87 2.85 0.97
CA HIS A 51 9.66 2.00 -0.20
C HIS A 51 9.96 0.52 0.10
N ARG A 52 11.07 0.24 0.81
CA ARG A 52 11.43 -1.12 1.19
C ARG A 52 10.35 -1.77 2.06
N ILE A 53 9.79 -1.03 3.03
CA ILE A 53 8.68 -1.52 3.86
C ILE A 53 7.48 -1.85 2.96
N CYS A 54 7.05 -0.93 2.08
CA CYS A 54 5.95 -1.18 1.15
C CYS A 54 6.19 -2.42 0.27
N ARG A 55 7.41 -2.61 -0.25
CA ARG A 55 7.74 -3.73 -1.13
C ARG A 55 7.79 -5.08 -0.40
N VAL A 56 8.46 -5.14 0.75
CA VAL A 56 8.58 -6.36 1.55
C VAL A 56 7.21 -6.77 2.08
N TYR A 57 6.51 -5.83 2.74
CA TYR A 57 5.21 -6.12 3.32
C TYR A 57 4.13 -6.28 2.25
N GLY A 58 4.24 -5.65 1.08
CA GLY A 58 3.40 -5.92 -0.08
C GLY A 58 3.47 -7.39 -0.51
N GLY A 59 4.66 -7.99 -0.51
CA GLY A 59 4.83 -9.44 -0.73
C GLY A 59 4.25 -10.28 0.41
N VAL A 60 4.52 -9.93 1.67
CA VAL A 60 3.97 -10.63 2.85
C VAL A 60 2.43 -10.56 2.87
N GLY A 61 1.85 -9.48 2.33
CA GLY A 61 0.41 -9.26 2.22
C GLY A 61 -0.34 -10.36 1.48
N VAL A 62 0.33 -11.15 0.62
CA VAL A 62 -0.26 -12.33 -0.05
C VAL A 62 -0.76 -13.37 0.95
N ALA A 63 -0.18 -13.43 2.16
CA ALA A 63 -0.66 -14.30 3.22
C ALA A 63 -2.14 -14.03 3.59
N VAL A 64 -2.59 -12.77 3.48
CA VAL A 64 -3.97 -12.37 3.82
C VAL A 64 -5.01 -13.09 2.94
N PRO A 65 -5.01 -12.95 1.60
CA PRO A 65 -5.97 -13.67 0.77
C PRO A 65 -5.78 -15.19 0.83
N VAL A 66 -4.55 -15.70 0.98
CA VAL A 66 -4.30 -17.15 1.12
C VAL A 66 -5.02 -17.72 2.35
N PHE A 67 -4.80 -17.13 3.53
CA PHE A 67 -5.47 -17.59 4.75
C PHE A 67 -6.96 -17.25 4.75
N GLY A 68 -7.38 -16.15 4.11
CA GLY A 68 -8.78 -15.79 3.97
C GLY A 68 -9.55 -16.83 3.16
N PHE A 69 -9.00 -17.23 2.01
CA PHE A 69 -9.56 -18.26 1.15
C PHE A 69 -9.59 -19.63 1.85
N ALA A 70 -8.51 -20.02 2.54
CA ALA A 70 -8.47 -21.24 3.34
C ALA A 70 -9.52 -21.25 4.45
N THR A 71 -9.71 -20.12 5.13
CA THR A 71 -10.74 -19.96 6.17
C THR A 71 -12.13 -20.08 5.57
N ALA A 72 -12.40 -19.42 4.44
CA ALA A 72 -13.68 -19.48 3.74
C ALA A 72 -14.05 -20.88 3.26
N MET A 73 -13.10 -21.62 2.66
CA MET A 73 -13.28 -23.03 2.30
C MET A 73 -13.65 -23.87 3.53
N SER A 74 -12.96 -23.66 4.66
CA SER A 74 -13.23 -24.42 5.89
C SER A 74 -14.59 -24.10 6.53
N MET A 75 -15.17 -22.94 6.22
CA MET A 75 -16.48 -22.49 6.72
C MET A 75 -17.62 -22.76 5.74
N GLY A 76 -17.32 -23.13 4.49
CA GLY A 76 -18.34 -23.37 3.45
C GLY A 76 -19.05 -22.11 2.97
N VAL A 77 -18.42 -20.94 3.08
CA VAL A 77 -19.04 -19.61 2.79
C VAL A 77 -18.53 -18.96 1.51
N LEU A 78 -17.89 -19.72 0.61
CA LEU A 78 -17.28 -19.17 -0.61
C LEU A 78 -18.28 -18.47 -1.55
N GLU A 79 -19.54 -18.84 -1.49
CA GLU A 79 -20.61 -18.29 -2.33
C GLU A 79 -21.30 -17.07 -1.71
N ASP A 80 -20.95 -16.71 -0.47
CA ASP A 80 -21.56 -15.58 0.22
C ASP A 80 -21.19 -14.26 -0.48
N ALA A 81 -22.21 -13.45 -0.78
CA ALA A 81 -22.04 -12.17 -1.48
C ALA A 81 -21.04 -11.24 -0.77
N TRP A 82 -21.07 -11.16 0.56
CA TRP A 82 -20.17 -10.31 1.34
C TRP A 82 -18.69 -10.74 1.17
N LEU A 83 -18.43 -12.04 1.06
CA LEU A 83 -17.10 -12.58 0.88
C LEU A 83 -16.61 -12.35 -0.55
N ILE A 84 -17.44 -12.61 -1.56
CA ILE A 84 -17.12 -12.34 -2.96
C ILE A 84 -16.75 -10.87 -3.15
N VAL A 85 -17.56 -9.96 -2.62
CA VAL A 85 -17.28 -8.51 -2.66
C VAL A 85 -15.94 -8.20 -1.98
N SER A 86 -15.67 -8.80 -0.81
CA SER A 86 -14.41 -8.60 -0.09
C SER A 86 -13.19 -9.13 -0.86
N MET A 87 -13.31 -10.26 -1.56
CA MET A 87 -12.25 -10.80 -2.42
C MET A 87 -11.95 -9.86 -3.60
N LEU A 88 -12.99 -9.33 -4.25
CA LEU A 88 -12.83 -8.35 -5.34
C LEU A 88 -12.17 -7.06 -4.85
N LEU A 89 -12.62 -6.52 -3.72
CA LEU A 89 -12.01 -5.32 -3.12
C LEU A 89 -10.55 -5.57 -2.70
N THR A 90 -10.22 -6.76 -2.19
CA THR A 90 -8.85 -7.14 -1.85
C THR A 90 -7.97 -7.22 -3.09
N ALA A 91 -8.46 -7.82 -4.17
CA ALA A 91 -7.76 -7.87 -5.44
C ALA A 91 -7.53 -6.46 -6.01
N LEU A 92 -8.53 -5.58 -5.92
CA LEU A 92 -8.39 -4.19 -6.33
C LEU A 92 -7.38 -3.43 -5.47
N ALA A 93 -7.38 -3.62 -4.15
CA ALA A 93 -6.39 -3.02 -3.26
C ALA A 93 -4.97 -3.49 -3.61
N ALA A 94 -4.79 -4.80 -3.86
CA ALA A 94 -3.51 -5.33 -4.30
C ALA A 94 -3.07 -4.75 -5.65
N MET A 95 -3.99 -4.60 -6.61
CA MET A 95 -3.73 -3.94 -7.89
C MET A 95 -3.28 -2.48 -7.69
N VAL A 96 -3.98 -1.70 -6.86
CA VAL A 96 -3.60 -0.31 -6.57
C VAL A 96 -2.21 -0.26 -5.96
N LEU A 97 -1.90 -1.13 -4.99
CA LEU A 97 -0.58 -1.16 -4.36
C LEU A 97 0.52 -1.53 -5.36
N LEU A 98 0.36 -2.65 -6.08
CA LEU A 98 1.41 -3.23 -6.91
C LEU A 98 1.60 -2.51 -8.24
N ALA A 99 0.50 -2.08 -8.88
CA ALA A 99 0.55 -1.47 -10.20
C ALA A 99 0.54 0.07 -10.15
N LEU A 100 0.00 0.67 -9.07
CA LEU A 100 -0.13 2.12 -9.00
C LEU A 100 0.81 2.79 -7.99
N VAL A 101 0.95 2.23 -6.78
CA VAL A 101 1.76 2.82 -5.70
C VAL A 101 3.24 2.47 -5.84
N LEU A 102 3.60 1.18 -5.87
CA LEU A 102 5.01 0.75 -5.87
C LEU A 102 5.82 1.28 -7.07
N PRO A 103 5.32 1.23 -8.32
CA PRO A 103 6.09 1.72 -9.47
C PRO A 103 6.34 3.23 -9.38
N ARG A 104 5.35 4.00 -8.92
CA ARG A 104 5.50 5.45 -8.74
C ARG A 104 6.45 5.82 -7.59
N GLN A 105 6.51 5.00 -6.54
CA GLN A 105 7.52 5.16 -5.48
C GLN A 105 8.93 4.92 -6.03
N GLU A 106 9.07 3.93 -6.90
CA GLU A 106 10.34 3.59 -7.56
C GLU A 106 10.79 4.72 -8.52
N GLU A 107 9.89 5.20 -9.39
CA GLU A 107 10.15 6.36 -10.27
C GLU A 107 10.68 7.57 -9.49
N ILE A 108 10.02 7.93 -8.37
CA ILE A 108 10.44 9.06 -7.52
C ILE A 108 11.81 8.80 -6.86
N LEU A 109 12.10 7.57 -6.44
CA LEU A 109 13.39 7.21 -5.85
C LEU A 109 14.52 7.33 -6.88
N GLU A 110 14.26 6.94 -8.13
CA GLU A 110 15.21 7.11 -9.21
C GLU A 110 15.43 8.60 -9.55
N ASP A 111 14.38 9.42 -9.52
CA ASP A 111 14.49 10.87 -9.72
C ASP A 111 15.38 11.52 -8.65
N VAL A 112 15.21 11.14 -7.38
CA VAL A 112 16.08 11.60 -6.27
C VAL A 112 17.52 11.15 -6.51
N ALA A 113 17.75 9.88 -6.88
CA ALA A 113 19.10 9.36 -7.13
C ALA A 113 19.80 9.99 -8.35
N ARG A 114 19.04 10.44 -9.37
CA ARG A 114 19.58 11.18 -10.52
C ARG A 114 19.87 12.65 -10.17
N GLY A 115 19.10 13.24 -9.25
CA GLY A 115 19.34 14.58 -8.71
C GLY A 115 20.70 14.73 -8.04
N ASP A 116 21.14 13.69 -7.32
CA ASP A 116 22.49 13.61 -6.70
C ASP A 116 23.63 13.63 -7.74
N GLY A 117 23.36 13.35 -9.02
CA GLY A 117 24.34 13.32 -10.11
C GLY A 117 24.37 14.56 -11.01
N ALA A 118 23.39 15.46 -10.90
CA ALA A 118 23.18 16.59 -11.82
C ALA A 118 23.77 17.92 -11.31
N GLY A 119 24.87 17.86 -10.57
CA GLY A 119 25.71 19.02 -10.25
C GLY A 119 26.49 19.53 -11.47
N ALA A 120 25.81 20.02 -12.51
CA ALA A 120 26.34 20.96 -13.52
C ALA A 120 25.29 21.25 -14.61
N GLY A 121 24.42 22.21 -14.34
CA GLY A 121 23.69 22.95 -15.38
C GLY A 121 22.36 22.36 -15.83
N SER A 122 21.29 23.10 -15.61
CA SER A 122 20.26 23.42 -16.63
C SER A 122 19.21 24.35 -16.05
N ALA A 123 19.07 25.51 -16.68
CA ALA A 123 17.96 26.42 -16.49
C ALA A 123 16.64 25.73 -16.91
N GLY A 124 15.83 25.35 -15.93
CA GLY A 124 14.51 24.74 -16.15
C GLY A 124 13.68 24.48 -14.87
N GLY A 125 14.06 25.07 -13.74
CA GLY A 125 13.67 24.64 -12.38
C GLY A 125 12.19 24.79 -11.98
N THR A 126 11.36 25.50 -12.75
CA THR A 126 9.93 25.66 -12.43
C THR A 126 9.06 24.52 -12.98
N GLY A 127 9.37 24.01 -14.18
CA GLY A 127 8.59 22.91 -14.79
C GLY A 127 8.82 21.56 -14.10
N THR A 128 10.05 21.28 -13.68
CA THR A 128 10.44 20.04 -13.00
C THR A 128 9.90 19.97 -11.57
N ALA A 129 9.91 21.08 -10.82
CA ALA A 129 9.36 21.17 -9.47
C ALA A 129 7.82 21.00 -9.45
N VAL A 130 7.11 21.60 -10.42
CA VAL A 130 5.65 21.44 -10.56
C VAL A 130 5.29 19.99 -10.91
N GLY A 131 6.08 19.34 -11.79
CA GLY A 131 5.91 17.93 -12.12
C GLY A 131 6.11 16.99 -10.92
N ALA A 132 7.15 17.21 -10.12
CA ALA A 132 7.42 16.47 -8.89
C ALA A 132 6.28 16.63 -7.86
N GLY A 133 5.75 17.84 -7.70
CA GLY A 133 4.58 18.11 -6.86
C GLY A 133 3.35 17.32 -7.30
N ALA A 134 3.04 17.34 -8.60
CA ALA A 134 1.91 16.59 -9.16
C ALA A 134 2.08 15.06 -9.02
N ALA A 135 3.30 14.54 -9.22
CA ALA A 135 3.60 13.12 -9.06
C ALA A 135 3.37 12.65 -7.62
N THR A 136 3.90 13.39 -6.63
CA THR A 136 3.70 13.07 -5.21
C THR A 136 2.24 13.21 -4.77
N ALA A 137 1.49 14.18 -5.29
CA ALA A 137 0.06 14.33 -5.02
C ALA A 137 -0.76 13.15 -5.59
N ARG A 138 -0.48 12.74 -6.83
CA ARG A 138 -1.12 11.57 -7.45
C ARG A 138 -0.82 10.28 -6.68
N LEU A 139 0.42 10.12 -6.21
CA LEU A 139 0.80 9.01 -5.34
C LEU A 139 0.02 9.02 -4.02
N ALA A 140 -0.11 10.19 -3.37
CA ALA A 140 -0.89 10.33 -2.14
C ALA A 140 -2.37 9.93 -2.35
N MET A 141 -2.97 10.30 -3.48
CA MET A 141 -4.32 9.90 -3.85
C MET A 141 -4.44 8.37 -3.98
N PHE A 142 -3.53 7.71 -4.71
CA PHE A 142 -3.57 6.24 -4.84
C PHE A 142 -3.34 5.52 -3.52
N THR A 143 -2.44 6.02 -2.68
CA THR A 143 -2.28 5.52 -1.30
C THR A 143 -3.58 5.67 -0.51
N GLY A 144 -4.27 6.82 -0.63
CA GLY A 144 -5.57 7.04 0.00
C GLY A 144 -6.62 6.03 -0.46
N VAL A 145 -6.72 5.78 -1.77
CA VAL A 145 -7.61 4.77 -2.34
C VAL A 145 -7.28 3.37 -1.82
N PHE A 146 -6.00 2.98 -1.80
CA PHE A 146 -5.55 1.72 -1.23
C PHE A 146 -5.99 1.57 0.24
N ASN A 147 -5.76 2.59 1.07
CA ASN A 147 -6.13 2.58 2.48
C ASN A 147 -7.64 2.49 2.68
N LEU A 148 -8.43 3.18 1.84
CA LEU A 148 -9.89 3.12 1.88
C LEU A 148 -10.41 1.74 1.51
N LEU A 149 -9.90 1.14 0.42
CA LEU A 149 -10.26 -0.22 0.01
C LEU A 149 -9.97 -1.21 1.14
N TRP A 150 -8.79 -1.11 1.75
CA TRP A 150 -8.42 -1.94 2.89
C TRP A 150 -9.35 -1.77 4.10
N ALA A 151 -9.65 -0.52 4.46
CA ALA A 151 -10.56 -0.23 5.56
C ALA A 151 -11.96 -0.79 5.30
N THR A 152 -12.47 -0.64 4.07
CA THR A 152 -13.75 -1.24 3.66
C THR A 152 -13.75 -2.75 3.77
N VAL A 153 -12.70 -3.43 3.28
CA VAL A 153 -12.55 -4.89 3.42
C VAL A 153 -12.56 -5.31 4.89
N THR A 154 -11.84 -4.58 5.75
CA THR A 154 -11.79 -4.85 7.18
C THR A 154 -13.18 -4.72 7.82
N VAL A 155 -13.93 -3.66 7.49
CA VAL A 155 -15.30 -3.45 7.98
C VAL A 155 -16.22 -4.58 7.51
N LEU A 156 -16.15 -4.97 6.24
CA LEU A 156 -16.95 -6.08 5.70
C LEU A 156 -16.66 -7.40 6.41
N MET A 157 -15.38 -7.68 6.71
CA MET A 157 -14.95 -8.88 7.43
C MET A 157 -15.40 -8.90 8.89
N ILE A 158 -15.65 -7.74 9.50
CA ILE A 158 -16.17 -7.62 10.87
C ILE A 158 -17.70 -7.76 10.86
N VAL A 159 -18.38 -6.92 10.05
CA VAL A 159 -19.84 -6.82 10.03
C VAL A 159 -20.49 -8.06 9.43
N ARG A 160 -19.87 -8.69 8.42
CA ARG A 160 -20.36 -9.91 7.74
C ARG A 160 -21.87 -9.84 7.41
N PRO A 161 -22.29 -8.87 6.59
CA PRO A 161 -23.70 -8.67 6.28
C PRO A 161 -24.30 -9.93 5.66
N GLY A 162 -25.41 -10.41 6.23
CA GLY A 162 -26.10 -11.63 5.78
C GLY A 162 -25.59 -12.93 6.41
N SER A 163 -24.57 -12.91 7.28
CA SER A 163 -24.19 -14.10 8.04
C SER A 163 -25.20 -14.39 9.16
N THR A 164 -25.66 -15.63 9.29
CA THR A 164 -26.58 -16.08 10.36
C THR A 164 -25.91 -16.17 11.73
N THR A 165 -24.60 -15.93 11.80
CA THR A 165 -23.89 -15.64 13.05
C THR A 165 -24.12 -14.18 13.42
N GLY A 166 -25.32 -13.90 13.92
CA GLY A 166 -25.73 -12.57 14.35
C GLY A 166 -24.76 -11.95 15.35
N ALA A 167 -24.43 -10.70 15.10
CA ALA A 167 -24.32 -9.68 16.13
C ALA A 167 -25.44 -8.67 15.86
#